data_AF-A0A6U3QJX9-F1
#
_entry.id   AF-A0A6U3QJX9-F1
#
_cell.length_a   1.000
_cell.length_b   1.000
_cell.length_c   1.000
_cell.angle_alpha   90.00
_cell.angle_beta   90.00
_cell.angle_gamma   90.00
#
_symmetry.space_group_name_H-M   'P 1'
#
loop_
_entity.id
_entity.type
_entity.pdbx_description
1 polymer ?
#
loop_
_entity_poly.entity_id
_entity_poly.type
_entity_poly.pdbx_seq_one_letter_code
_entity_poly.pdbx_strand_id
1 'polypeptide(L)'
;MVPAMLSIIKDEGPHVLATGLGPTIAGYGVEGAMKFGVYEIMKPITKSIIDNQAIAYITASIFAGAVASILLCPMESLRIRQVTDPEYADRGLLTGLPKLIKDEGLLSTFSGIWAMLAKQVPYTMGKQVSFDIFSRLIYSYLEGLKTNANEIFVKEDVKWLVSVSAAFIASIFACIFSQPGDMILTETYKGKNDRSVFGVIGDIYKTKGGLPGFFTGTGARIVHVGAIITSQLVIYDIVKQGLGLPATGSH
;
A
#
# COMPACT_ATOMS: atom_id res chain seq x y z
N MET A 1 -18.07 -13.84 -2.00
CA MET A 1 -17.64 -12.99 -0.88
C MET A 1 -18.80 -12.69 0.07
N VAL A 2 -19.93 -12.14 -0.41
CA VAL A 2 -21.11 -11.86 0.45
C VAL A 2 -21.64 -13.09 1.20
N PRO A 3 -21.78 -14.29 0.60
CA PRO A 3 -22.28 -15.45 1.34
C PRO A 3 -21.31 -15.93 2.44
N ALA A 4 -20.01 -15.87 2.18
CA ALA A 4 -18.99 -16.23 3.17
C ALA A 4 -18.98 -15.24 4.35
N MET A 5 -19.09 -13.94 4.06
CA MET A 5 -19.21 -12.91 5.10
C MET A 5 -20.46 -13.13 5.97
N LEU A 6 -21.60 -13.42 5.36
CA LEU A 6 -22.85 -13.69 6.10
C LEU A 6 -22.76 -14.95 6.96
N SER A 7 -22.05 -16.00 6.50
CA SER A 7 -21.79 -17.19 7.32
C SER A 7 -20.94 -16.82 8.54
N ILE A 8 -19.82 -16.13 8.35
CA ILE A 8 -18.91 -15.73 9.45
C ILE A 8 -19.65 -14.90 10.50
N ILE A 9 -20.46 -13.92 10.08
CA ILE A 9 -21.27 -13.10 11.01
C ILE A 9 -22.25 -13.97 11.80
N LYS A 10 -22.86 -14.97 11.16
CA LYS A 10 -23.84 -15.86 11.80
C LYS A 10 -23.17 -16.82 12.79
N ASP A 11 -22.00 -17.33 12.45
CA ASP A 11 -21.32 -18.40 13.19
C ASP A 11 -20.46 -17.86 14.35
N GLU A 12 -19.80 -16.71 14.15
CA GLU A 12 -18.82 -16.16 15.11
C GLU A 12 -19.18 -14.74 15.58
N GLY A 13 -20.19 -14.12 14.99
CA GLY A 13 -20.66 -12.77 15.34
C GLY A 13 -19.99 -11.65 14.54
N PRO A 14 -20.57 -10.42 14.55
CA PRO A 14 -20.11 -9.31 13.71
C PRO A 14 -18.75 -8.73 14.15
N HIS A 15 -18.36 -8.91 15.41
CA HIS A 15 -17.10 -8.38 15.96
C HIS A 15 -15.85 -9.03 15.33
N VAL A 16 -15.97 -10.26 14.84
CA VAL A 16 -14.87 -10.99 14.18
C VAL A 16 -14.38 -10.30 12.91
N LEU A 17 -15.24 -9.52 12.25
CA LEU A 17 -14.83 -8.73 11.07
C LEU A 17 -13.84 -7.61 11.42
N ALA A 18 -13.77 -7.20 12.68
CA ALA A 18 -12.82 -6.21 13.18
C ALA A 18 -11.56 -6.85 13.80
N THR A 19 -11.49 -8.18 13.90
CA THR A 19 -10.31 -8.87 14.42
C THR A 19 -9.10 -8.56 13.56
N GLY A 20 -7.99 -8.17 14.21
CA GLY A 20 -6.78 -7.75 13.52
C GLY A 20 -6.72 -6.28 13.10
N LEU A 21 -7.76 -5.49 13.35
CA LEU A 21 -7.78 -4.06 12.99
C LEU A 21 -6.68 -3.26 13.72
N GLY A 22 -6.42 -3.57 14.99
CA GLY A 22 -5.41 -2.87 15.80
C GLY A 22 -4.00 -2.93 15.19
N PRO A 23 -3.42 -4.13 14.99
CA PRO A 23 -2.12 -4.27 14.32
C PRO A 23 -2.12 -3.78 12.88
N THR A 24 -3.26 -3.84 12.18
CA THR A 24 -3.38 -3.28 10.82
C THR A 24 -3.20 -1.75 10.86
N ILE A 25 -3.94 -1.03 11.70
CA ILE A 25 -3.85 0.43 11.79
C ILE A 25 -2.44 0.85 12.20
N ALA A 26 -1.90 0.25 13.27
CA ALA A 26 -0.57 0.59 13.76
C ALA A 26 0.52 0.24 12.75
N GLY A 27 0.47 -0.96 12.17
CA GLY A 27 1.45 -1.45 11.22
C GLY A 27 1.51 -0.61 9.94
N TYR A 28 0.38 -0.41 9.28
CA TYR A 28 0.31 0.41 8.06
C TYR A 28 0.53 1.91 8.35
N GLY A 29 0.19 2.40 9.54
CA GLY A 29 0.49 3.77 9.96
C GLY A 29 1.99 4.02 10.10
N VAL A 30 2.69 3.18 10.86
CA VAL A 30 4.15 3.26 11.05
C VAL A 30 4.88 3.00 9.73
N GLU A 31 4.44 2.00 8.97
CA GLU A 31 4.97 1.70 7.64
C GLU A 31 4.85 2.93 6.72
N GLY A 32 3.69 3.57 6.66
CA GLY A 32 3.45 4.75 5.86
C GLY A 32 4.39 5.91 6.23
N ALA A 33 4.45 6.27 7.51
CA ALA A 33 5.29 7.36 8.00
C ALA A 33 6.78 7.13 7.66
N MET A 34 7.28 5.93 7.94
CA MET A 34 8.68 5.59 7.69
C MET A 34 8.99 5.49 6.19
N LYS A 35 8.09 4.93 5.38
CA LYS A 35 8.26 4.83 3.93
C LYS A 35 8.44 6.20 3.28
N PHE A 36 7.58 7.16 3.63
CA PHE A 36 7.70 8.52 3.09
C PHE A 36 8.94 9.24 3.62
N GLY A 37 9.22 9.14 4.92
CA GLY A 37 10.41 9.76 5.51
C GLY A 37 11.71 9.26 4.89
N VAL A 38 11.86 7.94 4.76
CA VAL A 38 13.04 7.32 4.11
C VAL A 38 13.13 7.73 2.65
N TYR A 39 12.02 7.77 1.92
CA TYR A 39 12.04 8.17 0.51
C TYR A 39 12.54 9.61 0.30
N GLU A 40 12.05 10.55 1.10
CA GLU A 40 12.48 11.95 1.02
C GLU A 40 13.97 12.13 1.36
N ILE A 41 14.47 11.40 2.35
CA ILE A 41 15.90 11.42 2.72
C ILE A 41 16.77 10.77 1.64
N MET A 42 16.30 9.68 1.01
CA MET A 42 17.09 8.93 0.03
C MET A 42 17.12 9.58 -1.35
N LYS A 43 16.13 10.40 -1.73
CA LYS A 43 16.12 11.11 -3.02
C LYS A 43 17.36 12.00 -3.27
N PRO A 44 17.79 12.90 -2.37
CA PRO A 44 18.99 13.70 -2.59
C PRO A 44 20.27 12.84 -2.63
N ILE A 45 20.36 11.81 -1.78
CA ILE A 45 21.51 10.91 -1.70
C ILE A 45 21.68 10.09 -2.98
N THR A 46 20.57 9.54 -3.51
CA THR A 46 20.61 8.76 -4.75
C THR A 46 20.88 9.63 -5.96
N LYS A 47 20.36 10.87 -5.98
CA LYS A 47 20.66 11.86 -7.03
C LYS A 47 22.13 12.30 -7.06
N SER A 48 22.81 12.36 -5.92
CA SER A 48 24.24 12.72 -5.90
C SER A 48 25.15 11.61 -6.45
N ILE A 49 24.62 10.40 -6.61
CA ILE A 49 25.36 9.22 -7.08
C ILE A 49 24.94 8.84 -8.51
N ILE A 50 23.68 9.09 -8.88
CA ILE A 50 23.07 8.65 -10.13
C ILE A 50 22.56 9.86 -10.90
N ASP A 51 23.18 10.15 -12.05
CA ASP A 51 22.80 11.28 -12.92
C ASP A 51 21.38 11.16 -13.49
N ASN A 52 20.93 9.92 -13.75
CA ASN A 52 19.57 9.69 -14.25
C ASN A 52 18.55 9.82 -13.10
N GLN A 53 17.78 10.91 -13.12
CA GLN A 53 16.75 11.20 -12.11
C GLN A 53 15.75 10.05 -11.90
N ALA A 54 15.32 9.37 -12.96
CA ALA A 54 14.36 8.27 -12.83
C ALA A 54 14.96 7.07 -12.09
N ILE A 55 16.21 6.72 -12.40
CA ILE A 55 16.94 5.64 -11.74
C ILE A 55 17.27 6.00 -10.29
N ALA A 56 17.61 7.26 -10.01
CA ALA A 56 17.80 7.75 -8.65
C ALA A 56 16.53 7.58 -7.80
N TYR A 57 15.38 7.98 -8.34
CA TYR A 57 14.10 7.88 -7.64
C TYR A 57 13.62 6.44 -7.46
N ILE A 58 13.87 5.58 -8.46
CA ILE A 58 13.64 4.14 -8.34
C ILE A 58 14.50 3.57 -7.20
N THR A 59 15.79 3.88 -7.19
CA THR A 59 16.71 3.43 -6.12
C THR A 59 16.23 3.89 -4.75
N ALA A 60 15.86 5.17 -4.60
CA ALA A 60 15.30 5.70 -3.35
C ALA A 60 14.02 4.96 -2.92
N SER A 61 13.13 4.66 -3.86
CA SER A 61 11.89 3.92 -3.60
C SER A 61 12.11 2.45 -3.22
N ILE A 62 13.18 1.82 -3.72
CA ILE A 62 13.58 0.46 -3.31
C ILE A 62 14.00 0.45 -1.84
N PHE A 63 14.86 1.38 -1.42
CA PHE A 63 15.26 1.50 -0.01
C PHE A 63 14.07 1.80 0.90
N ALA A 64 13.19 2.73 0.49
CA ALA A 64 11.96 3.02 1.23
C ALA A 64 11.04 1.79 1.36
N GLY A 65 10.86 1.05 0.27
CA GLY A 65 10.08 -0.20 0.25
C GLY A 65 10.69 -1.30 1.13
N ALA A 66 12.02 -1.41 1.17
CA ALA A 66 12.72 -2.38 2.00
C ALA A 66 12.55 -2.09 3.50
N VAL A 67 12.79 -0.84 3.92
CA VAL A 67 12.60 -0.43 5.32
C VAL A 67 11.14 -0.60 5.75
N ALA A 68 10.19 -0.20 4.90
CA ALA A 68 8.77 -0.42 5.13
C ALA A 68 8.43 -1.91 5.33
N SER A 69 9.01 -2.79 4.52
CA SER A 69 8.78 -4.23 4.62
C SER A 69 9.28 -4.82 5.94
N ILE A 70 10.46 -4.38 6.41
CA ILE A 70 11.04 -4.82 7.68
C ILE A 70 10.13 -4.41 8.85
N LEU A 71 9.60 -3.19 8.83
CA LEU A 71 8.71 -2.69 9.89
C LEU A 71 7.34 -3.36 9.87
N LEU A 72 6.80 -3.63 8.68
CA LEU A 72 5.46 -4.19 8.52
C LEU A 72 5.42 -5.70 8.78
N CYS A 73 6.52 -6.43 8.49
CA CYS A 73 6.57 -7.89 8.62
C CYS A 73 6.12 -8.42 10.00
N PRO A 74 6.64 -7.94 11.15
CA PRO A 74 6.20 -8.43 12.46
C PRO A 74 4.74 -8.09 12.77
N MET A 75 4.24 -6.96 12.25
CA MET A 75 2.85 -6.53 12.43
C MET A 75 1.88 -7.43 11.65
N GLU A 76 2.25 -7.80 10.41
CA GLU A 76 1.47 -8.71 9.59
C GLU A 76 1.49 -10.13 10.15
N SER A 77 2.64 -10.59 10.67
CA SER A 77 2.74 -11.88 11.36
C SER A 77 1.79 -11.96 12.56
N LEU A 78 1.72 -10.90 13.38
CA LEU A 78 0.77 -10.83 14.49
C LEU A 78 -0.69 -10.79 14.00
N ARG A 79 -0.99 -9.98 12.99
CA ARG A 79 -2.33 -9.90 12.40
C ARG A 79 -2.81 -11.26 11.90
N ILE A 80 -1.95 -12.01 11.20
CA ILE A 80 -2.27 -13.36 10.73
C ILE A 80 -2.62 -14.25 11.93
N ARG A 81 -1.78 -14.25 12.98
CA ARG A 81 -2.05 -15.02 14.20
C ARG A 81 -3.37 -14.67 14.88
N GLN A 82 -3.71 -13.39 14.98
CA GLN A 82 -4.99 -12.96 15.55
C GLN A 82 -6.21 -13.49 14.77
N VAL A 83 -6.07 -13.69 13.46
CA VAL A 83 -7.16 -14.20 12.62
C VAL A 83 -7.17 -15.73 12.57
N THR A 84 -6.01 -16.39 12.69
CA THR A 84 -5.91 -17.85 12.55
C THR A 84 -5.92 -18.62 13.87
N ASP A 85 -5.60 -17.96 14.98
CA ASP A 85 -5.42 -18.59 16.29
C ASP A 85 -6.32 -17.93 17.36
N PRO A 86 -7.30 -18.67 17.92
CA PRO A 86 -8.16 -18.18 18.99
C PRO A 86 -7.39 -17.64 20.21
N GLU A 87 -6.19 -18.15 20.50
CA GLU A 87 -5.39 -17.71 21.65
C GLU A 87 -4.78 -16.31 21.47
N TYR A 88 -4.77 -15.83 20.23
CA TYR A 88 -4.30 -14.51 19.82
C TYR A 88 -5.43 -13.55 19.47
N ALA A 89 -6.65 -14.05 19.20
CA ALA A 89 -7.79 -13.27 18.71
C ALA A 89 -8.10 -12.01 19.55
N ASP A 90 -8.12 -12.14 20.87
CA ASP A 90 -8.46 -11.05 21.79
C ASP A 90 -7.25 -10.20 22.23
N ARG A 91 -6.05 -10.53 21.78
CA ARG A 91 -4.83 -9.82 22.20
C ARG A 91 -4.65 -8.57 21.35
N GLY A 92 -4.36 -7.44 21.99
CA GLY A 92 -3.96 -6.21 21.29
C GLY A 92 -2.53 -6.26 20.79
N LEU A 93 -2.09 -5.23 20.07
CA LEU A 93 -0.71 -5.11 19.58
C LEU A 93 0.33 -5.25 20.71
N LEU A 94 0.11 -4.53 21.82
CA LEU A 94 1.05 -4.44 22.94
C LEU A 94 1.14 -5.73 23.77
N THR A 95 0.14 -6.61 23.68
CA THR A 95 0.10 -7.88 24.43
C THR A 95 0.33 -9.10 23.53
N GLY A 96 -0.01 -8.99 22.25
CA GLY A 96 0.14 -10.04 21.25
C GLY A 96 1.56 -10.11 20.68
N LEU A 97 2.19 -8.98 20.36
CA LEU A 97 3.53 -8.99 19.77
C LEU A 97 4.60 -9.56 20.72
N PRO A 98 4.67 -9.16 22.02
CA PRO A 98 5.65 -9.72 22.93
C PRO A 98 5.43 -11.22 23.16
N LYS A 99 4.17 -11.66 23.19
CA LYS A 99 3.83 -13.09 23.28
C LYS A 99 4.29 -13.85 22.05
N LEU A 100 4.03 -13.33 20.85
CA LEU A 100 4.47 -13.94 19.60
C LEU A 100 6.00 -14.12 19.56
N ILE A 101 6.73 -13.10 19.98
CA ILE A 101 8.20 -13.15 20.08
C ILE A 101 8.65 -14.17 21.12
N LYS A 102 7.92 -14.31 22.24
CA LYS A 102 8.22 -15.29 23.27
C LYS A 102 7.95 -16.74 22.81
N ASP A 103 6.86 -16.95 22.09
CA ASP A 103 6.40 -18.28 21.69
C ASP A 103 7.19 -18.82 20.49
N GLU A 104 7.50 -17.96 19.50
CA GLU A 104 8.11 -18.38 18.23
C GLU A 104 9.51 -17.81 17.99
N GLY A 105 9.96 -16.86 18.82
CA GLY A 105 11.21 -16.15 18.63
C GLY A 105 11.11 -14.98 17.65
N LEU A 106 12.03 -14.03 17.80
CA LEU A 106 12.05 -12.81 16.99
C LEU A 106 12.20 -13.10 15.49
N LEU A 107 13.07 -14.04 15.12
CA LEU A 107 13.32 -14.37 13.71
C LEU A 107 12.10 -15.00 13.02
N SER A 108 11.25 -15.73 13.74
CA SER A 108 10.02 -16.29 13.18
C SER A 108 9.06 -15.20 12.68
N THR A 109 9.02 -14.05 13.39
CA THR A 109 8.18 -12.91 12.98
C THR A 109 8.59 -12.29 11.64
N PHE A 110 9.80 -12.59 11.16
CA PHE A 110 10.36 -12.18 9.86
C PHE A 110 10.33 -13.28 8.78
N SER A 111 9.74 -14.44 9.04
CA SER A 111 9.66 -15.55 8.07
C SER A 111 9.03 -15.16 6.73
N GLY A 112 8.12 -14.19 6.72
CA GLY A 112 7.47 -13.64 5.52
C GLY A 112 8.23 -12.52 4.79
N ILE A 113 9.44 -12.14 5.23
CA ILE A 113 10.11 -10.91 4.74
C ILE A 113 10.34 -10.89 3.24
N TRP A 114 10.72 -12.01 2.63
CA TRP A 114 10.96 -12.09 1.19
C TRP A 114 9.69 -11.88 0.38
N ALA A 115 8.58 -12.46 0.83
CA ALA A 115 7.30 -12.29 0.20
C ALA A 115 6.76 -10.86 0.40
N MET A 116 7.03 -10.27 1.57
CA MET A 116 6.73 -8.86 1.85
C MET A 116 7.52 -7.91 0.95
N LEU A 117 8.83 -8.12 0.79
CA LEU A 117 9.69 -7.33 -0.09
C LEU A 117 9.22 -7.42 -1.56
N ALA A 118 8.91 -8.63 -2.03
CA ALA A 118 8.43 -8.86 -3.39
C ALA A 118 7.11 -8.13 -3.70
N LYS A 119 6.30 -7.86 -2.68
CA LYS A 119 5.08 -7.05 -2.80
C LYS A 119 5.35 -5.56 -2.65
N GLN A 120 6.05 -5.17 -1.59
CA GLN A 120 6.15 -3.78 -1.15
C GLN A 120 7.14 -2.96 -1.97
N VAL A 121 8.22 -3.56 -2.47
CA VAL A 121 9.19 -2.84 -3.31
C VAL A 121 8.54 -2.43 -4.65
N PRO A 122 7.92 -3.34 -5.44
CA PRO A 122 7.23 -2.95 -6.67
C PRO A 122 6.07 -1.98 -6.42
N TYR A 123 5.32 -2.17 -5.33
CA TYR A 123 4.25 -1.26 -4.92
C TYR A 123 4.78 0.16 -4.67
N THR A 124 5.88 0.27 -3.93
CA THR A 124 6.48 1.56 -3.55
C THR A 124 7.11 2.26 -4.76
N MET A 125 7.81 1.50 -5.61
CA MET A 125 8.33 2.00 -6.89
C MET A 125 7.21 2.56 -7.77
N GLY A 126 6.18 1.75 -8.03
CA GLY A 126 5.04 2.16 -8.86
C GLY A 126 4.33 3.38 -8.29
N LYS A 127 4.08 3.40 -6.97
CA LYS A 127 3.40 4.52 -6.33
C LYS A 127 4.23 5.81 -6.34
N GLN A 128 5.47 5.78 -5.85
CA GLN A 128 6.26 7.00 -5.65
C GLN A 128 6.78 7.57 -6.97
N VAL A 129 7.28 6.73 -7.87
CA VAL A 129 7.80 7.19 -9.16
C VAL A 129 6.68 7.73 -10.03
N SER A 130 5.53 7.05 -10.10
CA SER A 130 4.37 7.59 -10.83
C SER A 130 3.85 8.87 -10.20
N PHE A 131 3.77 8.95 -8.87
CA PHE A 131 3.33 10.18 -8.20
C PHE A 131 4.22 11.38 -8.56
N ASP A 132 5.54 11.21 -8.53
CA ASP A 132 6.49 12.28 -8.89
C ASP A 132 6.39 12.68 -10.37
N ILE A 133 6.27 11.71 -11.28
CA ILE A 133 6.14 11.98 -12.71
C ILE A 133 4.82 12.72 -13.00
N PHE A 134 3.69 12.20 -12.54
CA PHE A 134 2.38 12.78 -12.83
C PHE A 134 2.17 14.12 -12.15
N SER A 135 2.65 14.29 -10.91
CA SER A 135 2.62 15.60 -10.26
C SER A 135 3.39 16.63 -11.09
N ARG A 136 4.62 16.30 -11.54
CA ARG A 136 5.43 17.19 -12.38
C ARG A 136 4.77 17.50 -13.71
N LEU A 137 4.20 16.50 -14.39
CA LEU A 137 3.52 16.70 -15.67
C LEU A 137 2.31 17.63 -15.53
N ILE A 138 1.50 17.43 -14.49
CA ILE A 138 0.33 18.28 -14.23
C ILE A 138 0.79 19.70 -13.87
N TYR A 139 1.80 19.85 -13.00
CA TYR A 139 2.35 21.17 -12.66
C TYR A 139 2.94 21.90 -13.87
N SER A 140 3.73 21.22 -14.71
CA SER A 140 4.32 21.82 -15.92
C SER A 140 3.26 22.21 -16.94
N TYR A 141 2.19 21.40 -17.08
CA TYR A 141 1.07 21.73 -17.94
C TYR A 141 0.32 22.97 -17.45
N LEU A 142 0.05 23.05 -16.13
CA LEU A 142 -0.58 24.20 -15.52
C LEU A 142 0.30 25.46 -15.64
N GLU A 143 1.62 25.35 -15.50
CA GLU A 143 2.55 26.46 -15.71
C GLU A 143 2.61 26.92 -17.17
N GLY A 144 2.56 26.01 -18.13
CA GLY A 144 2.46 26.36 -19.56
C GLY A 144 1.18 27.12 -19.92
N LEU A 145 0.08 26.86 -19.20
CA LEU A 145 -1.18 27.61 -19.33
C LEU A 145 -1.09 29.00 -18.70
N LYS A 146 -0.31 29.19 -17.63
CA LYS A 146 -0.08 30.50 -16.98
C LYS A 146 0.63 31.50 -17.89
N THR A 147 1.52 31.04 -18.78
CA THR A 147 2.26 31.94 -19.69
C THR A 147 1.36 32.62 -20.72
N ASN A 148 0.13 32.12 -20.94
CA ASN A 148 -0.83 32.67 -21.92
C ASN A 148 -2.03 33.40 -21.31
N ALA A 149 -2.29 33.28 -20.00
CA ALA A 149 -3.45 33.89 -19.34
C ALA A 149 -3.03 34.61 -18.05
N ASN A 150 -3.39 35.89 -17.97
CA ASN A 150 -3.13 36.82 -16.86
C ASN A 150 -3.29 36.20 -15.46
N GLU A 151 -2.41 36.61 -14.55
CA GLU A 151 -2.21 36.14 -13.16
C GLU A 151 -3.50 36.06 -12.31
N ILE A 152 -4.22 34.93 -12.28
CA ILE A 152 -5.35 34.76 -11.34
C ILE A 152 -5.44 33.39 -10.63
N PHE A 153 -4.80 32.30 -11.09
CA PHE A 153 -5.21 30.94 -10.66
C PHE A 153 -4.17 30.04 -9.97
N VAL A 154 -3.27 30.58 -9.15
CA VAL A 154 -2.55 29.73 -8.16
C VAL A 154 -2.97 30.11 -6.75
N LYS A 155 -4.28 29.96 -6.48
CA LYS A 155 -4.73 29.73 -5.11
C LYS A 155 -4.25 28.35 -4.64
N GLU A 156 -4.14 28.19 -3.33
CA GLU A 156 -3.93 26.88 -2.67
C GLU A 156 -4.91 25.80 -3.17
N ASP A 157 -6.05 26.22 -3.72
CA ASP A 157 -7.12 25.38 -4.29
C ASP A 157 -6.72 24.55 -5.52
N VAL A 158 -5.63 24.86 -6.23
CA VAL A 158 -5.20 24.02 -7.37
C VAL A 158 -4.22 22.95 -6.90
N LYS A 159 -3.42 23.23 -5.87
CA LYS A 159 -2.38 22.30 -5.39
C LYS A 159 -2.96 20.98 -4.89
N TRP A 160 -4.06 21.03 -4.15
CA TRP A 160 -4.72 19.81 -3.66
C TRP A 160 -5.27 18.98 -4.83
N LEU A 161 -5.87 19.62 -5.84
CA LEU A 161 -6.44 18.91 -7.00
C LEU A 161 -5.35 18.20 -7.81
N VAL A 162 -4.20 18.85 -7.98
CA VAL A 162 -3.01 18.26 -8.62
C VAL A 162 -2.53 17.05 -7.83
N SER A 163 -2.34 17.20 -6.51
CA SER A 163 -1.88 16.10 -5.65
C SER A 163 -2.86 14.93 -5.63
N VAL A 164 -4.16 15.18 -5.59
CA VAL A 164 -5.20 14.13 -5.60
C VAL A 164 -5.22 13.41 -6.94
N SER A 165 -5.20 14.14 -8.05
CA SER A 165 -5.22 13.55 -9.40
C SER A 165 -3.95 12.73 -9.66
N ALA A 166 -2.79 13.25 -9.27
CA ALA A 166 -1.53 12.52 -9.37
C ALA A 166 -1.52 11.28 -8.47
N ALA A 167 -2.05 11.37 -7.24
CA ALA A 167 -2.15 10.24 -6.32
C ALA A 167 -3.09 9.15 -6.85
N PHE A 168 -4.19 9.51 -7.50
CA PHE A 168 -5.12 8.57 -8.11
C PHE A 168 -4.45 7.78 -9.22
N ILE A 169 -3.81 8.47 -10.18
CA ILE A 169 -3.10 7.84 -11.28
C ILE A 169 -1.96 6.97 -10.73
N ALA A 170 -1.16 7.50 -9.81
CA ALA A 170 -0.09 6.74 -9.17
C ALA A 170 -0.57 5.46 -8.48
N SER A 171 -1.76 5.47 -7.88
CA SER A 171 -2.32 4.30 -7.22
C SER A 171 -2.76 3.22 -8.21
N ILE A 172 -3.21 3.58 -9.42
CA ILE A 172 -3.48 2.63 -10.51
C ILE A 172 -2.18 1.96 -10.95
N PHE A 173 -1.12 2.74 -11.19
CA PHE A 173 0.19 2.19 -11.54
C PHE A 173 0.77 1.31 -10.43
N ALA A 174 0.64 1.72 -9.17
CA ALA A 174 1.03 0.91 -8.03
C ALA A 174 0.31 -0.45 -8.01
N CYS A 175 -0.99 -0.49 -8.31
CA CYS A 175 -1.74 -1.74 -8.41
C CYS A 175 -1.21 -2.66 -9.52
N ILE A 176 -0.90 -2.10 -10.69
CA ILE A 176 -0.40 -2.87 -11.82
C ILE A 176 0.99 -3.44 -11.49
N PHE A 177 1.90 -2.62 -10.98
CA PHE A 177 3.28 -3.05 -10.70
C PHE A 177 3.38 -4.04 -9.53
N SER A 178 2.51 -3.93 -8.53
CA SER A 178 2.53 -4.84 -7.37
C SER A 178 1.72 -6.12 -7.57
N GLN A 179 0.85 -6.19 -8.59
CA GLN A 179 -0.02 -7.36 -8.77
C GLN A 179 0.72 -8.70 -8.87
N PRO A 180 1.83 -8.83 -9.62
CA PRO A 180 2.56 -10.10 -9.67
C PRO A 180 3.05 -10.53 -8.29
N GLY A 181 3.54 -9.60 -7.48
CA GLY A 181 3.98 -9.86 -6.11
C GLY A 181 2.83 -10.26 -5.18
N ASP A 182 1.69 -9.57 -5.28
CA ASP A 182 0.48 -9.91 -4.51
C ASP A 182 -0.07 -11.29 -4.88
N MET A 183 0.01 -11.66 -6.15
CA MET A 183 -0.43 -12.95 -6.66
C MET A 183 0.47 -14.09 -6.13
N ILE A 184 1.78 -13.88 -6.09
CA ILE A 184 2.74 -14.79 -5.45
C ILE A 184 2.43 -14.93 -3.95
N LEU A 185 2.30 -13.81 -3.24
CA LEU A 185 2.02 -13.80 -1.80
C LEU A 185 0.74 -14.57 -1.47
N THR A 186 -0.34 -14.31 -2.23
CA THR A 186 -1.65 -14.92 -2.02
C THR A 186 -1.61 -16.44 -2.19
N GLU A 187 -0.90 -16.95 -3.19
CA GLU A 187 -0.81 -18.40 -3.42
C GLU A 187 0.17 -19.08 -2.46
N THR A 188 1.23 -18.39 -2.03
CA THR A 188 2.12 -18.87 -0.95
C THR A 188 1.32 -19.14 0.34
N TYR A 189 0.42 -18.22 0.72
CA TYR A 189 -0.40 -18.41 1.93
C TYR A 189 -1.57 -19.40 1.77
N LYS A 190 -2.02 -19.70 0.54
CA LYS A 190 -3.05 -20.74 0.30
C LYS A 190 -2.48 -22.16 0.36
N GLY A 191 -1.19 -22.33 0.09
CA GLY A 191 -0.53 -23.63 0.14
C GLY A 191 -0.21 -24.04 1.58
N LYS A 192 -0.74 -25.18 2.04
CA LYS A 192 -0.41 -25.78 3.35
C LYS A 192 1.03 -26.31 3.51
N ASN A 193 1.94 -26.02 2.58
CA ASN A 193 3.30 -26.55 2.59
C ASN A 193 4.33 -25.44 2.46
N ASP A 194 5.46 -25.65 3.11
CA ASP A 194 6.69 -24.84 3.16
C ASP A 194 7.38 -24.78 1.77
N ARG A 195 6.66 -24.30 0.75
CA ARG A 195 7.11 -24.28 -0.64
C ARG A 195 7.94 -23.02 -0.88
N SER A 196 9.09 -23.21 -1.51
CA SER A 196 9.90 -22.11 -2.03
C SER A 196 9.08 -21.22 -2.96
N VAL A 197 9.28 -19.90 -2.85
CA VAL A 197 8.64 -18.87 -3.69
C VAL A 197 8.78 -19.18 -5.19
N PHE A 198 9.91 -19.78 -5.59
CA PHE A 198 10.16 -20.18 -6.97
C PHE A 198 9.23 -21.30 -7.46
N GLY A 199 8.83 -22.22 -6.58
CA GLY A 199 7.84 -23.25 -6.89
C GLY A 199 6.46 -22.66 -7.12
N VAL A 200 6.05 -21.69 -6.29
CA VAL A 200 4.77 -20.98 -6.43
C VAL A 200 4.70 -20.20 -7.75
N ILE A 201 5.79 -19.54 -8.15
CA ILE A 201 5.88 -18.85 -9.45
C ILE A 201 5.67 -19.83 -10.61
N GLY A 202 6.34 -20.99 -10.57
CA GLY A 202 6.17 -22.03 -11.58
C GLY A 202 4.75 -22.57 -11.66
N ASP A 203 4.11 -22.77 -10.51
CA ASP A 203 2.72 -23.23 -10.42
C ASP A 203 1.75 -22.18 -10.96
N ILE A 204 1.90 -20.90 -10.60
CA ILE A 204 1.05 -19.83 -11.15
C ILE A 204 1.15 -19.80 -12.67
N TYR A 205 2.38 -19.88 -13.20
CA TYR A 205 2.61 -19.88 -14.63
C TYR A 205 1.92 -21.07 -15.33
N LYS A 206 2.00 -22.27 -14.75
CA LYS A 206 1.39 -23.48 -15.34
C LYS A 206 -0.13 -23.53 -15.17
N THR A 207 -0.65 -23.08 -14.02
CA THR A 207 -2.05 -23.29 -13.63
C THR A 207 -2.96 -22.14 -14.09
N LYS A 208 -2.43 -20.91 -14.19
CA LYS A 208 -3.20 -19.71 -14.54
C LYS A 208 -2.89 -19.14 -15.93
N GLY A 209 -2.38 -19.97 -16.84
CA GLY A 209 -2.23 -19.62 -18.25
C GLY A 209 -1.05 -18.71 -18.58
N GLY A 210 0.09 -18.87 -17.89
CA GLY A 210 1.34 -18.16 -18.17
C GLY A 210 1.46 -16.80 -17.49
N LEU A 211 2.11 -15.84 -18.17
CA LEU A 211 2.34 -14.47 -17.67
C LEU A 211 1.05 -13.69 -17.32
N PRO A 212 -0.06 -13.79 -18.08
CA PRO A 212 -1.31 -13.12 -17.71
C PRO A 212 -1.89 -13.59 -16.38
N GLY A 213 -1.57 -14.83 -15.96
CA GLY A 213 -2.02 -15.41 -14.70
C GLY A 213 -1.57 -14.60 -13.47
N PHE A 214 -0.43 -13.91 -13.55
CA PHE A 214 0.09 -13.05 -12.50
C PHE A 214 -0.73 -11.76 -12.31
N PHE A 215 -1.52 -11.36 -13.32
CA PHE A 215 -2.39 -10.18 -13.28
C PHE A 215 -3.85 -10.53 -12.97
N THR A 216 -4.12 -11.78 -12.60
CA THR A 216 -5.46 -12.19 -12.16
C THR A 216 -5.86 -11.37 -10.93
N GLY A 217 -6.99 -10.67 -11.01
CA GLY A 217 -7.50 -9.84 -9.92
C GLY A 217 -7.15 -8.35 -9.99
N THR A 218 -6.38 -7.89 -10.99
CA THR A 218 -6.05 -6.45 -11.15
C THR A 218 -7.30 -5.57 -11.22
N GLY A 219 -8.34 -6.01 -11.96
CA GLY A 219 -9.59 -5.24 -12.09
C GLY A 219 -10.28 -5.01 -10.74
N ALA A 220 -10.41 -6.07 -9.94
CA ALA A 220 -10.98 -5.98 -8.60
C ALA A 220 -10.16 -5.05 -7.69
N ARG A 221 -8.83 -5.06 -7.84
CA ARG A 221 -7.93 -4.18 -7.09
C ARG A 221 -8.04 -2.72 -7.48
N ILE A 222 -8.15 -2.41 -8.77
CA ILE A 222 -8.36 -1.05 -9.25
C ILE A 222 -9.68 -0.50 -8.71
N VAL A 223 -10.75 -1.29 -8.75
CA VAL A 223 -12.05 -0.90 -8.16
C VAL A 223 -11.93 -0.65 -6.67
N HIS A 224 -11.25 -1.55 -5.94
CA HIS A 224 -11.02 -1.39 -4.51
C HIS A 224 -10.24 -0.11 -4.18
N VAL A 225 -9.14 0.16 -4.89
CA VAL A 225 -8.33 1.37 -4.70
C VAL A 225 -9.11 2.63 -5.08
N GLY A 226 -9.88 2.59 -6.17
CA GLY A 226 -10.78 3.67 -6.54
C GLY A 226 -11.78 3.98 -5.43
N ALA A 227 -12.43 2.95 -4.86
CA ALA A 227 -13.36 3.10 -3.75
C ALA A 227 -12.70 3.70 -2.50
N ILE A 228 -11.47 3.27 -2.17
CA ILE A 228 -10.70 3.85 -1.05
C ILE A 228 -10.45 5.34 -1.29
N ILE A 229 -9.92 5.71 -2.45
CA ILE A 229 -9.55 7.10 -2.74
C ILE A 229 -10.80 7.99 -2.75
N THR A 230 -11.89 7.55 -3.39
CA THR A 230 -13.16 8.28 -3.37
C THR A 230 -13.66 8.47 -1.94
N SER A 231 -13.62 7.43 -1.12
CA SER A 231 -14.05 7.52 0.28
C SER A 231 -13.18 8.48 1.09
N GLN A 232 -11.86 8.43 0.91
CA GLN A 232 -10.93 9.34 1.58
C GLN A 232 -11.20 10.81 1.23
N LEU A 233 -11.45 11.11 -0.05
CA LEU A 233 -11.73 12.47 -0.51
C LEU A 233 -13.06 12.99 0.03
N VAL A 234 -14.11 12.16 0.01
CA VAL A 234 -15.43 12.54 0.56
C VAL A 234 -15.33 12.79 2.07
N ILE A 235 -14.67 11.91 2.82
CA ILE A 235 -14.48 12.08 4.27
C ILE A 235 -13.68 13.34 4.56
N TYR A 236 -12.58 13.56 3.84
CA TYR A 236 -11.76 14.77 3.97
C TYR A 236 -12.60 16.03 3.76
N ASP A 237 -13.41 16.06 2.70
CA ASP A 237 -14.24 17.22 2.38
C ASP A 237 -15.34 17.47 3.42
N ILE A 238 -15.98 16.41 3.94
CA ILE A 238 -16.96 16.51 5.03
C ILE A 238 -16.30 17.10 6.30
N VAL A 239 -15.11 16.60 6.67
CA VAL A 239 -14.39 17.11 7.85
C VAL A 239 -13.99 18.56 7.64
N LYS A 240 -13.50 18.91 6.46
CA LYS A 240 -13.13 20.27 6.07
C LYS A 240 -14.32 21.23 6.22
N GLN A 241 -15.46 20.88 5.64
CA GLN A 241 -16.70 21.66 5.77
C GLN A 241 -17.20 21.75 7.21
N GLY A 242 -17.08 20.66 7.98
CA GLY A 242 -17.42 20.64 9.41
C GLY A 242 -16.54 21.56 10.27
N LEU A 243 -15.31 21.84 9.85
CA LEU A 243 -14.40 22.80 10.46
C LEU A 243 -14.61 24.24 9.96
N GLY A 244 -15.64 24.49 9.15
CA GLY A 244 -15.96 25.82 8.60
C GLY A 244 -15.09 26.23 7.41
N LEU A 245 -14.32 25.31 6.83
CA LEU A 245 -13.55 25.55 5.62
C LEU A 245 -14.42 25.29 4.36
N PRO A 246 -14.23 26.04 3.27
CA PRO A 246 -14.99 25.86 2.04
C PRO A 246 -14.78 24.48 1.43
N ALA A 247 -15.81 23.99 0.75
CA ALA A 247 -15.77 22.71 0.05
C ALA A 247 -14.59 22.66 -0.92
N THR A 248 -14.06 21.47 -1.10
CA THR A 248 -12.88 21.19 -1.89
C THR A 248 -13.18 21.51 -3.37
N GLY A 249 -12.60 22.61 -3.86
CA GLY A 249 -12.86 23.15 -5.21
C GLY A 249 -13.92 24.25 -5.30
N SER A 250 -14.54 24.68 -4.20
CA SER A 250 -15.47 25.82 -4.20
C SER A 250 -14.74 27.15 -3.96
N HIS A 251 -14.10 27.68 -5.00
CA HIS A 251 -13.59 29.05 -5.05
C HIS A 251 -13.71 29.64 -6.45
#